data_AF-J5W1Z4-F1
#
_entry.id   AF-J5W1Z4-F1
#
_cell.length_a   1.000
_cell.length_b   1.000
_cell.length_c   1.000
_cell.angle_alpha   90.00
_cell.angle_beta   90.00
_cell.angle_gamma   90.00
#
_symmetry.space_group_name_H-M   'P 1'
#
loop_
_entity.id
_entity.type
_entity.pdbx_description
1 polymer ?
#
loop_
_entity_poly.entity_id
_entity_poly.type
_entity_poly.pdbx_seq_one_letter_code
_entity_poly.pdbx_strand_id
1 'polypeptide(L)' 'MLLGLGLISLGFLTMSGGGSDDPKVFNPAIFNFQRISLAPALVLLGFATEVVAILYNDKQKEN' A
#
# COMPACT_ATOMS: atom_id res chain seq x y z
N MET A 1 9.11 3.45 -10.44
CA MET A 1 8.62 4.76 -9.96
C MET A 1 7.11 4.85 -10.08
N LEU A 2 6.48 5.42 -11.10
CA LEU A 2 5.01 5.69 -11.06
C LEU A 2 4.11 4.50 -10.65
N LEU A 3 4.43 3.28 -11.10
CA LEU A 3 3.72 2.06 -10.67
C LEU A 3 3.88 1.74 -9.17
N GLY A 4 5.08 1.90 -8.62
CA GLY A 4 5.35 1.66 -7.20
C GLY A 4 4.63 2.67 -6.31
N LEU A 5 4.75 3.96 -6.64
CA LEU A 5 3.97 5.04 -6.04
C LEU A 5 2.46 4.79 -6.09
N GLY A 6 1.92 4.36 -7.23
CA GLY A 6 0.50 4.02 -7.38
C GLY A 6 0.05 2.89 -6.43
N LEU A 7 0.86 1.83 -6.28
CA LEU A 7 0.58 0.74 -5.35
C LEU A 7 0.61 1.19 -3.89
N ILE A 8 1.58 2.04 -3.52
CA ILE A 8 1.67 2.61 -2.17
C ILE A 8 0.44 3.46 -1.88
N SER A 9 0.09 4.37 -2.79
CA SER A 9 -1.08 5.23 -2.64
C SER A 9 -2.38 4.43 -2.52
N LEU A 10 -2.55 3.39 -3.34
CA LEU A 10 -3.71 2.51 -3.27
C LEU A 10 -3.75 1.75 -1.93
N GLY A 11 -2.60 1.24 -1.47
CA GLY A 11 -2.46 0.60 -0.16
C GLY A 11 -2.97 1.51 0.96
N PHE A 12 -2.47 2.73 1.05
CA PHE A 12 -2.94 3.70 2.06
C PHE A 12 -4.42 4.07 1.89
N LEU A 13 -4.92 4.21 0.67
CA LEU A 13 -6.33 4.48 0.42
C LEU A 13 -7.22 3.37 0.98
N THR A 14 -6.82 2.10 0.79
CA THR A 14 -7.57 0.95 1.32
C THR A 14 -7.53 0.81 2.84
N MET A 15 -6.60 1.48 3.53
CA MET A 15 -6.59 1.56 5.01
C MET A 15 -7.66 2.52 5.56
N SER A 16 -8.15 3.46 4.73
CA SER A 16 -9.07 4.53 5.18
C SER A 16 -10.46 4.01 5.60
N GLY A 17 -11.03 4.54 6.69
CA GLY A 17 -12.36 4.18 7.22
C GLY A 17 -12.33 3.27 8.46
N GLY A 18 -13.43 2.55 8.72
CA GLY A 18 -13.55 1.63 9.86
C GLY A 18 -13.73 2.32 11.22
N GLY A 19 -13.56 3.65 11.29
CA GLY A 19 -13.85 4.44 12.48
C GLY A 19 -15.30 4.29 12.95
N SER A 20 -15.53 4.62 14.22
CA SER A 20 -16.87 4.72 14.78
C SER A 20 -17.39 6.15 14.63
N ASP A 21 -18.67 6.31 14.28
CA ASP A 21 -19.33 7.61 14.25
C ASP A 21 -19.62 8.16 15.67
N ASP A 22 -19.76 7.26 16.66
CA ASP A 22 -19.85 7.60 18.08
C ASP A 22 -18.57 7.15 18.80
N PRO A 23 -17.77 8.08 19.37
CA PRO A 23 -16.53 7.75 20.07
C PRO A 23 -16.73 6.87 21.32
N LYS A 24 -17.96 6.73 21.82
CA LYS A 24 -18.28 5.84 22.95
C LYS A 24 -18.55 4.40 22.54
N VAL A 25 -18.68 4.13 21.24
CA VAL A 25 -19.00 2.82 20.69
C VAL A 25 -17.82 2.31 19.88
N PHE A 26 -17.39 1.08 20.13
CA PHE A 26 -16.31 0.45 19.36
C PHE A 26 -16.85 -0.12 18.05
N ASN A 27 -16.24 0.24 16.91
CA ASN A 27 -16.59 -0.32 15.61
C ASN A 27 -15.66 -1.51 15.26
N PRO A 28 -16.14 -2.76 15.26
CA PRO A 28 -15.31 -3.92 14.92
C PRO A 28 -14.85 -3.95 13.46
N ALA A 29 -15.43 -3.13 12.58
CA ALA A 29 -15.02 -3.01 11.17
C ALA A 29 -13.58 -2.48 11.00
N ILE A 30 -12.99 -1.87 12.03
CA ILE A 30 -11.54 -1.54 12.08
C ILE A 30 -10.71 -2.80 11.81
N PHE A 31 -11.13 -3.95 12.34
CA PHE A 31 -10.38 -5.19 12.23
C PHE A 31 -10.65 -5.98 10.94
N ASN A 32 -11.19 -5.32 9.91
CA ASN A 32 -11.41 -5.98 8.63
C ASN A 32 -10.09 -6.47 8.02
N PHE A 33 -10.08 -7.70 7.50
CA PHE A 33 -8.93 -8.32 6.83
C PHE A 33 -8.30 -7.43 5.75
N GLN A 34 -9.13 -6.72 4.98
CA GLN A 34 -8.67 -5.78 3.96
C GLN A 34 -7.74 -4.71 4.54
N ARG A 35 -8.03 -4.21 5.74
CA ARG A 35 -7.30 -3.09 6.37
C ARG A 35 -6.06 -3.56 7.13
N ILE A 36 -6.16 -4.68 7.85
CA ILE A 36 -5.04 -5.19 8.67
C ILE A 36 -4.00 -5.91 7.81
N SER A 37 -4.43 -6.65 6.78
CA SER A 37 -3.56 -7.58 6.07
C SER A 37 -3.36 -7.20 4.61
N LEU A 38 -4.44 -6.97 3.87
CA LEU A 38 -4.33 -6.70 2.43
C LEU A 38 -3.67 -5.33 2.17
N ALA A 39 -4.12 -4.29 2.86
CA ALA A 39 -3.64 -2.94 2.65
C ALA A 39 -2.13 -2.78 2.99
N PRO A 40 -1.62 -3.28 4.14
CA PRO A 40 -0.19 -3.25 4.41
C PRO A 40 0.63 -4.08 3.42
N ALA A 41 0.11 -5.23 2.97
CA ALA A 41 0.78 -6.03 1.96
C ALA A 41 0.94 -5.26 0.63
N LEU A 42 -0.08 -4.52 0.20
CA LEU A 42 -0.01 -3.67 -1.00
C LEU A 42 1.04 -2.56 -0.86
N VAL A 43 1.12 -1.91 0.31
CA VAL A 43 2.14 -0.89 0.58
C VAL A 43 3.55 -1.49 0.51
N LEU A 44 3.76 -2.65 1.12
CA LEU A 44 5.04 -3.37 1.09
C LEU A 44 5.43 -3.77 -0.34
N LEU A 45 4.49 -4.25 -1.14
CA LEU A 45 4.71 -4.56 -2.56
C LEU A 45 5.07 -3.32 -3.37
N GLY A 46 4.42 -2.19 -3.09
CA GLY A 46 4.76 -0.91 -3.69
C GLY A 46 6.19 -0.47 -3.38
N PHE A 47 6.61 -0.57 -2.12
CA PHE A 47 8.01 -0.32 -1.73
C PHE A 47 9.00 -1.28 -2.38
N ALA A 48 8.68 -2.58 -2.42
CA ALA A 48 9.52 -3.56 -3.11
C ALA A 48 9.68 -3.22 -4.61
N THR A 49 8.60 -2.75 -5.24
CA THR A 49 8.61 -2.30 -6.63
C THR A 49 9.50 -1.07 -6.82
N GLU A 50 9.49 -0.12 -5.89
CA GLU A 50 10.38 1.05 -5.96
C GLU A 50 11.85 0.68 -5.73
N VAL A 51 12.12 -0.22 -4.78
CA VAL A 51 13.46 -0.75 -4.55
C VAL A 51 14.02 -1.39 -5.83
N VAL A 52 13.22 -2.23 -6.51
CA VAL A 52 13.61 -2.80 -7.80
C VAL A 52 13.78 -1.71 -8.86
N ALA A 53 12.86 -0.74 -8.96
CA ALA A 53 12.94 0.31 -9.96
C ALA A 53 14.19 1.21 -9.81
N ILE A 54 14.68 1.39 -8.58
CA ILE A 54 15.88 2.20 -8.29
C ILE A 54 17.16 1.37 -8.47
N LEU A 55 17.18 0.13 -7.96
CA LEU A 55 18.36 -0.73 -7.99
C LEU A 55 18.57 -1.42 -9.33
N TYR A 56 17.51 -1.62 -10.11
CA TYR A 56 17.60 -2.20 -11.44
C TYR A 56 18.27 -1.21 -12.38
N ASN A 57 19.58 -1.34 -12.50
CA ASN A 57 20.36 -0.61 -13.46
C ASN A 57 20.19 -1.28 -14.83
N ASP A 58 19.28 -0.76 -15.64
CA ASP A 58 19.17 -1.13 -17.03
C ASP A 58 20.40 -0.57 -17.75
N LYS A 59 21.49 -1.35 -17.79
CA LYS A 59 22.57 -1.09 -18.74
C LYS A 59 21.95 -1.21 -20.11
N GLN A 60 21.60 -0.06 -20.68
CA GLN A 60 21.22 0.10 -22.08
C GLN A 60 22.04 -0.90 -22.89
N LYS A 61 21.37 -1.83 -23.57
CA LYS A 61 21.98 -2.51 -24.70
C LYS A 61 22.29 -1.40 -25.70
N GLU A 62 23.51 -0.91 -25.62
CA GLU A 62 24.15 -0.03 -26.59
C GLU A 62 23.97 -0.72 -27.96
N ASN A 63 23.07 -0.17 -28.78
CA ASN A 63 22.92 -0.55 -30.17
C ASN A 63 23.90 0.27 -31.00
#